data_AF-A0A258QI07-F1
#
_entry.id   AF-A0A258QI07-F1
#
_cell.length_a   1.000
_cell.length_b   1.000
_cell.length_c   1.000
_cell.angle_alpha   90.00
_cell.angle_beta   90.00
_cell.angle_gamma   90.00
#
_symmetry.space_group_name_H-M   'P 1'
#
loop_
_entity.id
_entity.type
_entity.pdbx_description
1 polymer ?
#
loop_
_entity_poly.entity_id
_entity_poly.type
_entity_poly.pdbx_seq_one_letter_code
_entity_poly.pdbx_strand_id
1 'polypeptide(L)'
;TPSTDDIERITDDAQRAKRMGFGGKLCIHPKQVGLVKAAFMPTAEELSWAERVIAADKTSKGGAVKLDGRMIDRPVVLLAQRTLAIAGKP
;
A
#
# COMPACT_ATOMS: atom_id res chain seq x y z
N THR A 1 -2.44 24.49 -8.79
CA THR A 1 -3.64 23.82 -9.36
C THR A 1 -3.27 22.44 -9.84
N PRO A 2 -4.10 21.40 -9.65
CA PRO A 2 -3.84 20.06 -10.18
C PRO A 2 -3.83 20.06 -11.71
N SER A 3 -2.90 19.33 -12.33
CA SER A 3 -2.87 19.16 -13.80
C SER A 3 -3.83 18.06 -14.26
N THR A 4 -4.43 18.21 -15.44
CA THR A 4 -5.39 17.26 -16.03
C THR A 4 -4.83 16.44 -17.19
N ASP A 5 -3.67 16.83 -17.72
CA ASP A 5 -3.05 16.30 -18.95
C ASP A 5 -1.55 16.01 -18.82
N ASP A 6 -0.86 16.60 -17.83
CA ASP A 6 0.55 16.32 -17.53
C ASP A 6 0.69 15.03 -16.71
N ILE A 7 1.10 13.95 -17.39
CA ILE A 7 1.24 12.61 -16.82
C ILE A 7 2.27 12.57 -15.69
N GLU A 8 3.40 13.25 -15.86
CA GLU A 8 4.51 13.24 -14.89
C GLU A 8 4.07 13.96 -13.62
N ARG A 9 3.48 15.15 -13.77
CA ARG A 9 2.98 15.92 -12.63
C ARG A 9 1.86 15.20 -11.87
N ILE A 10 0.93 14.54 -12.57
CA ILE A 10 -0.14 13.75 -11.94
C ILE A 10 0.47 12.60 -11.12
N THR A 11 1.45 11.90 -11.68
CA THR A 11 2.12 10.76 -11.04
C THR A 11 2.90 11.20 -9.81
N ASP A 12 3.71 12.25 -9.93
CA ASP A 12 4.53 12.78 -8.84
C ASP A 12 3.70 13.26 -7.67
N ASP A 13 2.59 13.96 -7.93
CA ASP A 13 1.67 14.39 -6.89
C ASP A 13 1.06 13.18 -6.14
N ALA A 14 0.66 12.14 -6.88
CA ALA A 14 0.07 10.94 -6.28
C ALA A 14 1.09 10.17 -5.44
N GLN A 15 2.31 10.03 -5.93
CA GLN A 15 3.41 9.38 -5.20
C GLN A 15 3.81 10.19 -3.97
N ARG A 16 3.84 11.52 -4.05
CA ARG A 16 4.07 12.40 -2.91
C ARG A 16 2.99 12.22 -1.84
N ALA A 17 1.72 12.18 -2.24
CA ALA A 17 0.61 11.93 -1.31
C ALA A 17 0.71 10.56 -0.64
N LYS A 18 1.03 9.49 -1.38
CA LYS A 18 1.27 8.15 -0.81
C LYS A 18 2.39 8.18 0.23
N ARG A 19 3.53 8.83 -0.04
CA ARG A 19 4.64 8.98 0.92
C ARG A 19 4.27 9.75 2.18
N MET A 20 3.28 10.65 2.10
CA MET A 20 2.76 11.39 3.26
C MET A 20 1.72 10.59 4.06
N GLY A 21 1.38 9.36 3.66
CA GLY A 21 0.42 8.50 4.36
C GLY A 21 -1.04 8.70 3.93
N PHE A 22 -1.32 9.43 2.86
CA PHE A 22 -2.68 9.52 2.32
C PHE A 22 -3.14 8.18 1.72
N GLY A 23 -4.44 7.91 1.79
CA GLY A 23 -5.06 6.72 1.19
C GLY A 23 -5.53 6.89 -0.26
N GLY A 24 -5.41 8.08 -0.83
CA GLY A 24 -5.86 8.37 -2.20
C GLY A 24 -5.64 9.83 -2.60
N LYS A 25 -6.00 10.17 -3.84
CA LYS A 25 -5.99 11.54 -4.40
C LYS A 25 -7.27 11.77 -5.20
N LEU A 26 -7.92 12.91 -4.97
CA LEU A 26 -9.12 13.30 -5.74
C LEU A 26 -8.74 13.53 -7.21
N CYS A 27 -9.56 13.00 -8.11
CA CYS A 27 -9.43 13.18 -9.56
C CYS A 27 -10.55 14.12 -10.04
N ILE A 28 -10.18 15.16 -10.78
CA ILE A 28 -11.09 16.12 -11.43
C ILE A 28 -11.24 15.84 -12.94
N HIS A 29 -10.44 14.92 -13.48
CA HIS A 29 -10.47 14.57 -14.90
C HIS A 29 -10.22 13.05 -15.09
N PRO A 30 -10.93 12.37 -16.03
CA PRO A 30 -10.80 10.92 -16.22
C PRO A 30 -9.36 10.42 -16.49
N LYS A 31 -8.54 11.22 -17.18
CA LYS A 31 -7.12 10.89 -17.46
C LYS A 31 -6.28 10.68 -16.19
N GLN A 32 -6.69 11.24 -15.05
CA GLN A 32 -5.96 11.09 -13.78
C GLN A 32 -6.23 9.73 -13.13
N VAL A 33 -7.40 9.13 -13.36
CA VAL A 33 -7.89 7.98 -12.57
C VAL A 33 -6.94 6.80 -12.66
N GLY A 34 -6.46 6.46 -13.87
CA GLY A 34 -5.52 5.35 -14.07
C GLY A 34 -4.18 5.58 -13.36
N LEU A 35 -3.60 6.76 -13.51
CA LEU A 35 -2.31 7.14 -12.93
C LEU A 35 -2.37 7.18 -11.41
N VAL A 36 -3.41 7.82 -10.86
CA VAL A 36 -3.64 7.90 -9.42
C VAL A 36 -3.87 6.50 -8.85
N LYS A 37 -4.74 5.69 -9.47
CA LYS A 37 -4.97 4.31 -9.01
C LYS A 37 -3.66 3.53 -8.97
N ALA A 38 -2.87 3.56 -10.03
CA ALA A 38 -1.58 2.87 -10.09
C ALA A 38 -0.63 3.30 -8.97
N ALA A 39 -0.57 4.60 -8.64
CA ALA A 39 0.28 5.10 -7.57
C ALA A 39 -0.10 4.57 -6.17
N PHE A 40 -1.41 4.38 -5.90
CA PHE A 40 -1.90 3.92 -4.60
C PHE A 40 -2.01 2.38 -4.49
N MET A 41 -1.79 1.63 -5.56
CA MET A 41 -1.73 0.17 -5.48
C MET A 41 -0.43 -0.29 -4.76
N PRO A 42 -0.48 -1.38 -3.99
CA PRO A 42 0.70 -2.04 -3.48
C PRO A 42 1.56 -2.62 -4.61
N THR A 43 2.87 -2.67 -4.42
CA THR A 43 3.78 -3.39 -5.33
C THR A 43 3.72 -4.90 -5.10
N ALA A 44 4.27 -5.68 -6.02
CA ALA A 44 4.36 -7.14 -5.87
C ALA A 44 5.16 -7.54 -4.62
N GLU A 45 6.22 -6.79 -4.31
CA GLU A 45 7.06 -7.00 -3.12
C GLU A 45 6.28 -6.68 -1.83
N GLU A 46 5.50 -5.60 -1.81
CA GLU A 46 4.66 -5.24 -0.67
C GLU A 46 3.59 -6.31 -0.40
N LEU A 47 3.02 -6.90 -1.46
CA LEU A 47 2.06 -7.99 -1.34
C LEU A 47 2.69 -9.29 -0.83
N SER A 48 3.83 -9.69 -1.41
CA SER A 48 4.58 -10.86 -0.96
C SER A 48 4.99 -10.73 0.51
N TRP A 49 5.47 -9.55 0.91
CA TRP A 49 5.79 -9.26 2.30
C TRP A 49 4.56 -9.39 3.20
N ALA A 50 3.42 -8.80 2.80
CA ALA A 50 2.19 -8.87 3.59
C ALA A 50 1.70 -10.32 3.78
N GLU A 51 1.70 -11.13 2.72
CA GLU A 51 1.33 -12.56 2.80
C GLU A 51 2.23 -13.32 3.79
N ARG A 52 3.54 -13.07 3.78
CA ARG A 52 4.50 -13.69 4.71
C ARG A 52 4.30 -13.23 6.16
N VAL A 53 3.96 -11.96 6.38
CA VAL A 53 3.62 -11.45 7.72
C VAL A 53 2.39 -12.16 8.28
N ILE A 54 1.34 -12.31 7.49
CA ILE A 54 0.12 -13.01 7.90
C ILE A 54 0.39 -14.49 8.21
N ALA A 55 1.25 -15.15 7.42
CA ALA A 55 1.66 -16.52 7.69
C ALA A 55 2.45 -16.66 9.00
N ALA A 56 3.34 -15.70 9.29
CA ALA A 56 4.12 -15.66 10.52
C ALA A 56 3.23 -15.45 11.76
N ASP A 57 2.27 -14.53 11.69
CA ASP A 57 1.29 -14.26 12.76
C ASP A 57 0.41 -15.49 13.08
N LYS A 58 -0.03 -16.21 12.04
CA LYS A 58 -0.78 -17.47 12.22
C LYS A 58 0.05 -18.53 12.93
N THR A 59 1.33 -18.65 12.55
CA THR A 59 2.25 -19.62 13.16
C THR A 59 2.52 -19.29 14.62
N SER A 60 2.59 -18.01 14.96
CA SER A 60 2.83 -17.52 16.32
C SER A 60 1.59 -17.50 17.21
N LYS A 61 0.40 -17.77 16.65
CA LYS A 61 -0.90 -17.63 17.32
C LYS A 61 -1.11 -16.20 17.87
N GLY A 62 -0.65 -15.19 17.14
CA GLY A 62 -0.75 -13.78 17.54
C GLY A 62 0.38 -13.28 18.46
N GLY A 63 1.38 -14.12 18.75
CA GLY A 63 2.59 -13.72 19.47
C GLY A 63 3.58 -12.95 18.58
N ALA A 64 4.45 -12.15 19.19
CA ALA A 64 5.51 -11.45 18.47
C ALA A 64 6.53 -12.45 17.89
N VAL A 65 6.87 -12.31 16.60
CA VAL A 65 7.84 -13.18 15.90
C VAL A 65 8.82 -12.38 15.06
N LYS A 66 9.89 -13.03 14.60
CA LYS A 66 10.92 -12.41 13.76
C LYS A 66 10.78 -12.90 12.31
N LEU A 67 10.68 -11.97 11.36
CA LEU A 67 10.67 -12.23 9.91
C LEU A 67 11.71 -11.30 9.25
N ASP A 68 12.63 -11.86 8.45
CA ASP A 68 13.70 -11.10 7.78
C ASP A 68 14.48 -10.15 8.70
N GLY A 69 14.77 -10.60 9.93
CA GLY A 69 15.49 -9.77 10.89
C GLY A 69 14.61 -8.78 11.67
N ARG A 70 13.33 -8.61 11.30
CA ARG A 70 12.42 -7.61 11.88
C ARG A 70 11.38 -8.24 12.78
N MET A 71 11.00 -7.53 13.84
CA MET A 71 9.92 -7.94 14.72
C MET A 71 8.57 -7.72 14.03
N ILE A 72 7.72 -8.73 14.11
CA ILE A 72 6.34 -8.73 13.65
C ILE A 72 5.47 -8.80 14.90
N ASP A 73 4.71 -7.74 15.13
CA ASP A 73 3.74 -7.57 16.20
C ASP A 73 2.40 -7.12 15.63
N ARG A 74 1.42 -6.84 16.52
CA ARG A 74 0.06 -6.51 16.11
C ARG A 74 -0.04 -5.33 15.12
N PRO A 75 0.64 -4.19 15.32
CA PRO A 75 0.70 -3.11 14.33
C PRO A 75 1.19 -3.54 12.94
N VAL A 76 2.26 -4.34 12.87
CA VAL A 76 2.80 -4.80 11.58
C VAL A 76 1.82 -5.75 10.89
N VAL A 77 1.14 -6.60 11.64
CA VAL A 77 0.08 -7.48 11.12
C VAL A 77 -1.09 -6.68 10.56
N LEU A 78 -1.55 -5.64 11.27
CA LEU A 78 -2.61 -4.76 10.79
C LEU A 78 -2.22 -4.03 9.49
N LEU A 79 -0.95 -3.62 9.37
CA LEU A 79 -0.44 -3.03 8.14
C LEU A 79 -0.47 -4.02 6.97
N ALA A 80 -0.01 -5.26 7.19
CA ALA A 80 -0.08 -6.31 6.18
C ALA A 80 -1.51 -6.62 5.72
N GLN A 81 -2.46 -6.73 6.67
CA GLN A 81 -3.89 -6.90 6.36
C GLN A 81 -4.42 -5.77 5.48
N ARG A 82 -4.08 -4.52 5.82
CA ARG A 82 -4.49 -3.35 5.04
C ARG A 82 -3.91 -3.39 3.63
N THR A 83 -2.64 -3.76 3.47
CA THR A 83 -1.98 -3.88 2.17
C THR A 83 -2.70 -4.89 1.27
N LEU A 84 -3.05 -6.06 1.80
CA LEU A 84 -3.80 -7.09 1.04
C LEU A 84 -5.21 -6.60 0.66
N ALA A 85 -5.91 -5.96 1.60
CA ALA A 85 -7.24 -5.43 1.35
C ALA A 85 -7.28 -4.39 0.22
N ILE A 86 -6.27 -3.51 0.13
CA ILE A 86 -6.16 -2.53 -0.98
C ILE A 86 -6.03 -3.24 -2.33
N ALA A 87 -5.34 -4.39 -2.39
CA ALA A 87 -5.20 -5.19 -3.60
C ALA A 87 -6.44 -6.05 -3.91
N GLY A 88 -7.50 -5.97 -3.10
CA GLY A 88 -8.68 -6.83 -3.23
C GLY A 88 -8.41 -8.29 -2.86
N LYS A 89 -7.32 -8.56 -2.13
CA LYS A 89 -7.00 -9.88 -1.59
C LYS A 89 -7.53 -9.97 -0.14
N PRO A 90 -8.25 -11.05 0.22
CA PRO A 90 -8.75 -11.25 1.57
C PRO A 90 -7.63 -11.54 2.59
#